data_AF-A0A5D4T6F7-F1
#
_entry.id   AF-A0A5D4T6F7-F1
#
_cell.length_a   1.000
_cell.length_b   1.000
_cell.length_c   1.000
_cell.angle_alpha   90.00
_cell.angle_beta   90.00
_cell.angle_gamma   90.00
#
_symmetry.space_group_name_H-M   'P 1'
#
loop_
_entity.id
_entity.type
_entity.pdbx_description
1 polymer ?
#
loop_
_entity_poly.entity_id
_entity_poly.type
_entity_poly.pdbx_seq_one_letter_code
_entity_poly.pdbx_strand_id
1 'polypeptide(L)'
;MGIYNQELNLRTHISKHFHLHPKSIEHILKDYHVNSSLNHALVSSLKEKIIINLRNHKVWDRYSDEEIERLIEQELRNYIERSITSNQNLIARTNANKLYITIRYSGTVLLTIFLLIYTVYQVMEKDLYHSINNIQYIKRVIDPSDILLLLFIGIVSLLFTGPLLEKMYGSVKFLYLFFLPGCIVFPFQNGTIVELLFGCISGSIGFYLGLTVLRRRGITLNKVWMIWGYFCFYLALFYYKIGVLFDPFPLISASIIGLLLSIWIKPKVHVVK
;
A
#
# COMPACT_ATOMS: atom_id res chain seq x y z
N MET A 1 40.63 8.83 32.14
CA MET A 1 39.91 7.79 32.92
C MET A 1 38.45 8.16 32.96
N GLY A 2 37.59 7.41 32.27
CA GLY A 2 36.15 7.65 32.29
C GLY A 2 35.61 7.36 33.69
N ILE A 3 34.82 8.29 34.23
CA ILE A 3 34.16 8.15 35.53
C ILE A 3 33.25 6.91 35.44
N TYR A 4 33.67 5.81 36.05
CA TYR A 4 32.89 4.57 36.11
C TYR A 4 31.67 4.81 37.00
N ASN A 5 30.54 5.14 36.37
CA ASN A 5 29.29 5.38 37.09
C ASN A 5 28.64 4.04 37.45
N GLN A 6 28.93 3.56 38.66
CA GLN A 6 28.45 2.28 39.19
C GLN A 6 26.93 2.18 39.21
N GLU A 7 26.24 3.30 39.44
CA GLU A 7 24.78 3.37 39.44
C GLU A 7 24.20 3.19 38.03
N LEU A 8 24.86 3.74 37.01
CA LEU A 8 24.44 3.58 35.60
C LEU A 8 24.52 2.10 35.17
N ASN A 9 25.56 1.39 35.61
CA ASN A 9 25.69 -0.04 35.32
C ASN A 9 24.62 -0.87 36.05
N LEU A 10 24.27 -0.50 37.30
CA LEU A 10 23.18 -1.14 38.04
C LEU A 10 21.83 -0.93 37.33
N ARG A 11 21.51 0.31 36.93
CA ARG A 11 20.31 0.64 36.14
C ARG A 11 20.24 -0.14 34.83
N THR A 12 21.37 -0.28 34.15
CA THR A 12 21.46 -1.06 32.91
C THR A 12 21.19 -2.55 33.15
N HIS A 13 21.70 -3.11 34.25
CA HIS A 13 21.42 -4.50 34.64
C HIS A 13 19.95 -4.71 35.00
N ILE A 14 19.35 -3.78 35.76
CA ILE A 14 17.92 -3.79 36.07
C ILE A 14 17.07 -3.74 34.78
N SER A 15 17.43 -2.86 33.84
CA SER A 15 16.74 -2.76 32.55
C SER A 15 16.83 -4.05 31.73
N LYS A 16 17.97 -4.76 31.76
CA LYS A 16 18.10 -6.09 31.12
C LYS A 16 17.11 -7.11 31.72
N HIS A 17 16.87 -7.06 33.03
CA HIS A 17 15.87 -7.95 33.65
C HIS A 17 14.44 -7.69 33.17
N PHE A 18 14.08 -6.44 32.89
CA PHE A 18 12.76 -6.14 32.29
C PHE A 18 12.61 -6.79 30.91
N HIS A 19 13.68 -6.80 30.11
CA HIS A 19 13.69 -7.47 28.81
C HIS A 19 13.60 -9.00 28.89
N LEU A 20 14.07 -9.60 30.00
CA LEU A 20 13.97 -11.05 30.23
C LEU A 20 12.56 -11.50 30.67
N HIS A 21 11.69 -10.56 31.06
CA HIS A 21 10.34 -10.85 31.54
C HIS A 21 9.24 -10.07 30.79
N PRO A 22 9.13 -10.22 29.45
CA PRO A 22 8.25 -9.38 28.64
C PRO A 22 6.76 -9.52 29.01
N LYS A 23 6.29 -10.73 29.34
CA LYS A 23 4.88 -10.96 29.70
C LYS A 23 4.48 -10.27 31.01
N SER A 24 5.36 -10.30 32.01
CA SER A 24 5.10 -9.63 33.30
C SER A 24 5.05 -8.12 33.12
N ILE A 25 5.94 -7.57 32.30
CA ILE A 25 5.96 -6.14 31.95
C ILE A 25 4.72 -5.73 31.15
N GLU A 26 4.26 -6.57 30.22
CA GLU A 26 3.04 -6.32 29.44
C GLU A 26 1.78 -6.27 30.31
N HIS A 27 1.67 -7.17 31.28
CA HIS A 27 0.59 -7.12 32.27
C HIS A 27 0.67 -5.85 33.14
N ILE A 28 1.86 -5.50 33.63
CA ILE A 28 2.07 -4.27 34.42
C ILE A 28 1.72 -3.02 33.58
N LEU A 29 2.09 -3.00 32.30
CA LEU A 29 1.75 -1.91 31.37
C LEU A 29 0.24 -1.76 31.20
N LYS A 30 -0.46 -2.88 31.00
CA LYS A 30 -1.92 -2.90 30.84
C LYS A 30 -2.63 -2.36 32.09
N ASP A 31 -2.20 -2.81 33.27
CA ASP A 31 -2.79 -2.36 34.53
C ASP A 31 -2.43 -0.91 34.85
N TYR A 32 -1.21 -0.47 34.51
CA TYR A 32 -0.81 0.94 34.65
C TYR A 32 -1.63 1.86 33.75
N HIS A 33 -1.96 1.43 32.52
CA HIS A 33 -2.84 2.17 31.63
C HIS A 33 -4.26 2.36 32.18
N VAL A 34 -4.76 1.40 32.95
CA VAL A 34 -6.12 1.44 33.51
C VAL A 34 -6.16 2.18 34.86
N ASN A 35 -5.17 1.96 35.72
CA ASN A 35 -5.21 2.39 37.12
C ASN A 35 -4.18 3.47 37.48
N SER A 36 -3.29 3.87 36.56
CA SER A 36 -2.21 4.85 36.78
C SER A 36 -1.34 4.58 38.02
N SER A 37 -1.28 3.33 38.47
CA SER A 37 -0.55 2.93 39.67
C SER A 37 0.34 1.73 39.39
N LEU A 38 1.50 1.71 40.04
CA LEU A 38 2.46 0.60 40.01
C LEU A 38 2.28 -0.37 41.18
N ASN A 39 1.22 -0.17 41.97
CA ASN A 39 0.91 -1.02 43.12
C ASN A 39 0.26 -2.30 42.61
N HIS A 40 1.09 -3.23 42.15
CA HIS A 40 0.64 -4.51 41.63
C HIS A 40 1.49 -5.63 42.22
N ALA A 41 0.86 -6.77 42.57
CA ALA A 41 1.56 -7.93 43.13
C ALA A 41 2.70 -8.43 42.21
N LEU A 42 2.55 -8.24 40.89
CA LEU A 42 3.61 -8.55 39.92
C LEU A 42 4.82 -7.63 40.01
N VAL A 43 4.66 -6.38 40.43
CA VAL A 43 5.79 -5.46 40.65
C VAL A 43 6.60 -5.92 41.86
N SER A 44 5.95 -6.31 42.95
CA SER A 44 6.62 -6.88 44.12
C SER A 44 7.35 -8.19 43.78
N SER A 45 6.70 -9.09 43.04
CA SER A 45 7.34 -10.34 42.58
C SER A 45 8.51 -10.10 41.62
N LEU A 46 8.42 -9.07 40.77
CA LEU A 46 9.51 -8.69 39.86
C LEU A 46 10.69 -8.09 40.63
N LYS A 47 10.44 -7.23 41.61
CA LYS A 47 11.47 -6.66 42.49
C LYS A 47 12.24 -7.76 43.22
N GLU A 48 11.52 -8.67 43.87
CA GLU A 48 12.13 -9.78 44.63
C GLU A 48 13.04 -10.64 43.74
N LYS A 49 12.58 -10.98 42.52
CA LYS A 49 13.40 -11.72 41.55
C LYS A 49 14.65 -10.96 41.11
N ILE A 50 14.55 -9.65 40.88
CA ILE A 50 15.69 -8.83 40.47
C ILE A 50 16.69 -8.71 41.62
N ILE A 51 16.22 -8.48 42.85
CA ILE A 51 17.08 -8.37 44.04
C ILE A 51 17.84 -9.67 44.28
N ILE A 52 17.17 -10.82 44.28
CA ILE A 52 17.82 -12.14 44.43
C ILE A 52 18.93 -12.32 43.38
N ASN A 53 18.66 -11.93 42.13
CA ASN A 53 19.63 -12.08 41.05
C ASN A 53 20.82 -11.11 41.19
N LEU A 54 20.56 -9.87 41.61
CA LEU A 54 21.61 -8.89 41.88
C LEU A 54 22.49 -9.32 43.06
N ARG A 55 21.91 -9.90 44.12
CA ARG A 55 22.64 -10.42 45.28
C ARG A 55 23.52 -11.63 44.99
N ASN A 56 23.24 -12.37 43.92
CA ASN A 56 24.16 -13.42 43.43
C ASN A 56 25.48 -12.84 42.88
N HIS A 57 25.56 -11.52 42.65
CA HIS A 57 26.73 -10.84 42.12
C HIS A 57 27.33 -9.91 43.19
N LYS A 58 28.48 -10.29 43.77
CA LYS A 58 29.20 -9.55 44.84
C LYS A 58 29.51 -8.08 44.52
N VAL A 59 29.46 -7.69 43.25
CA VAL A 59 29.71 -6.32 42.78
C VAL A 59 28.65 -5.33 43.32
N TRP A 60 27.45 -5.81 43.65
CA TRP A 60 26.31 -4.98 44.07
C TRP A 60 26.07 -4.94 45.58
N ASP A 61 26.90 -5.61 46.39
CA ASP A 61 26.77 -5.69 47.86
C ASP A 61 26.89 -4.32 48.55
N ARG A 62 27.36 -3.30 47.84
CA ARG A 62 27.48 -1.93 48.33
C ARG A 62 26.16 -1.16 48.41
N TYR A 63 25.13 -1.61 47.70
CA TYR A 63 23.80 -0.98 47.72
C TYR A 63 22.91 -1.70 48.73
N SER A 64 22.13 -0.95 49.50
CA SER A 64 21.11 -1.54 50.37
C SER A 64 19.94 -2.10 49.53
N ASP A 65 19.19 -3.05 50.06
CA ASP A 65 18.01 -3.59 49.35
C ASP A 65 16.98 -2.48 49.06
N GLU A 66 16.82 -1.54 50.00
CA GLU A 66 15.94 -0.37 49.85
C GLU A 66 16.36 0.55 48.69
N GLU A 67 17.67 0.75 48.49
CA GLU A 67 18.21 1.53 47.38
C GLU A 67 17.98 0.84 46.03
N ILE A 68 18.21 -0.48 45.98
CA ILE A 68 17.96 -1.29 44.78
C ILE A 68 16.47 -1.27 44.42
N GLU A 69 15.58 -1.40 45.41
CA GLU A 69 14.13 -1.33 45.19
C GLU A 69 13.68 0.00 44.59
N ARG A 70 14.17 1.12 45.13
CA ARG A 70 13.88 2.46 44.58
C ARG A 70 14.35 2.60 43.14
N LEU A 71 15.54 2.09 42.83
CA LEU A 71 16.08 2.11 41.46
C LEU A 71 15.27 1.24 40.48
N ILE A 72 14.78 0.08 40.94
CA ILE A 72 13.88 -0.77 40.15
C ILE A 72 12.58 -0.05 39.83
N GLU A 73 11.94 0.59 40.81
CA GLU A 73 10.71 1.35 40.57
C GLU A 73 10.92 2.52 39.61
N GLN A 74 12.03 3.24 39.77
CA GLN A 74 12.36 4.38 38.91
C GLN A 74 12.58 3.92 37.47
N GLU A 75 13.36 2.86 37.24
CA GLU A 75 13.57 2.33 35.89
C GLU A 75 12.31 1.70 35.30
N LEU A 76 11.44 1.09 36.12
CA LEU A 76 10.16 0.57 35.66
C LEU A 76 9.24 1.70 35.18
N ARG A 77 9.14 2.81 35.93
CA ARG A 77 8.41 4.02 35.51
C ARG A 77 8.97 4.56 34.19
N ASN A 78 10.29 4.74 34.11
CA ASN A 78 10.95 5.22 32.90
C ASN A 78 10.69 4.30 31.69
N TYR A 79 10.73 2.98 31.90
CA TYR A 79 10.46 1.99 30.86
C TYR A 79 9.01 2.11 30.34
N ILE A 80 8.06 2.26 31.26
CA ILE A 80 6.65 2.43 30.92
C ILE A 80 6.41 3.73 30.15
N GLU A 81 6.91 4.87 30.63
CA GLU A 81 6.78 6.16 29.94
C GLU A 81 7.38 6.16 28.54
N ARG A 82 8.57 5.53 28.37
CA ARG A 82 9.20 5.33 27.05
C ARG A 82 8.36 4.46 26.12
N SER A 83 7.72 3.41 26.65
CA SER A 83 6.87 2.53 25.83
C SER A 83 5.60 3.23 25.34
N ILE A 84 5.00 4.09 26.18
CA ILE A 84 3.80 4.86 25.85
C ILE A 84 4.11 5.89 24.76
N THR A 85 5.17 6.68 24.95
CA THR A 85 5.60 7.70 23.97
C THR A 85 6.03 7.08 22.64
N SER A 86 6.68 5.92 22.67
CA SER A 86 7.06 5.18 21.45
C SER A 86 5.83 4.71 20.66
N ASN A 87 4.82 4.14 21.32
CA ASN A 87 3.59 3.68 20.68
C ASN A 87 2.77 4.83 20.05
N GLN A 88 2.67 5.96 20.75
CA GLN A 88 1.97 7.15 20.21
C GLN A 88 2.64 7.67 18.93
N ASN A 89 3.97 7.71 18.91
CA ASN A 89 4.74 8.12 17.72
C ASN A 89 4.60 7.15 16.55
N LEU A 90 4.46 5.86 16.83
CA LEU A 90 4.29 4.82 15.81
C LEU A 90 2.92 4.91 15.14
N ILE A 91 1.85 5.11 15.92
CA ILE A 91 0.47 5.30 15.43
C ILE A 91 0.37 6.56 14.56
N ALA A 92 0.96 7.68 15.01
CA ALA A 92 1.00 8.93 14.26
C ALA A 92 1.70 8.77 12.90
N ARG A 93 2.83 8.05 12.86
CA ARG A 93 3.57 7.75 11.62
C ARG A 93 2.77 6.86 10.65
N THR A 94 2.07 5.84 11.15
CA THR A 94 1.23 4.98 10.28
C THR A 94 0.06 5.75 9.66
N ASN A 95 -0.56 6.65 10.41
CA ASN A 95 -1.69 7.45 9.90
C ASN A 95 -1.22 8.52 8.90
N ALA A 96 -0.08 9.17 9.16
CA ALA A 96 0.54 10.10 8.21
C ALA A 96 0.95 9.41 6.90
N ASN A 97 1.51 8.19 6.97
CA ASN A 97 1.88 7.43 5.78
C ASN A 97 0.67 6.99 4.96
N LYS A 98 -0.44 6.59 5.60
CA LYS A 98 -1.69 6.28 4.88
C LYS A 98 -2.22 7.50 4.14
N LEU A 99 -2.26 8.67 4.79
CA LEU A 99 -2.74 9.91 4.16
C LEU A 99 -1.82 10.35 3.00
N TYR A 100 -0.50 10.20 3.18
CA TYR A 100 0.50 10.55 2.17
C TYR A 100 0.42 9.68 0.90
N ILE A 101 0.11 8.39 1.04
CA ILE A 101 -0.09 7.48 -0.10
C ILE A 101 -1.35 7.89 -0.89
N THR A 102 -2.45 8.21 -0.22
CA THR A 102 -3.70 8.63 -0.88
C THR A 102 -3.53 9.94 -1.65
N ILE A 103 -2.77 10.91 -1.10
CA ILE A 103 -2.50 12.19 -1.77
C ILE A 103 -1.57 12.01 -2.98
N ARG A 104 -0.57 11.13 -2.87
CA ARG A 104 0.43 10.92 -3.92
C ARG A 104 -0.09 10.17 -5.16
N TYR A 105 -1.13 9.35 -5.00
CA TYR A 105 -1.71 8.54 -6.08
C TYR A 105 -3.20 8.84 -6.33
N SER A 106 -3.61 10.09 -6.06
CA SER A 106 -5.00 10.53 -6.13
C SER A 106 -5.66 10.28 -7.50
N GLY A 107 -4.90 10.38 -8.60
CA GLY A 107 -5.40 10.13 -9.96
C GLY A 107 -5.71 8.66 -10.21
N THR A 108 -4.82 7.76 -9.82
CA THR A 108 -5.02 6.30 -9.92
C THR A 108 -6.19 5.86 -9.04
N VAL A 109 -6.28 6.40 -7.82
CA VAL A 109 -7.39 6.13 -6.90
C VAL A 109 -8.71 6.61 -7.49
N LEU A 110 -8.77 7.82 -8.05
CA LEU A 110 -9.96 8.38 -8.68
C LEU A 110 -10.43 7.52 -9.86
N LEU A 111 -9.52 7.13 -10.75
CA LEU A 111 -9.86 6.25 -11.89
C LEU A 111 -10.33 4.86 -11.43
N THR A 112 -9.73 4.31 -10.38
CA THR A 112 -10.14 3.00 -9.83
C THR A 112 -11.53 3.07 -9.20
N ILE A 113 -11.81 4.12 -8.42
CA ILE A 113 -13.15 4.35 -7.85
C ILE A 113 -14.18 4.55 -8.95
N PHE A 114 -13.86 5.34 -9.98
CA PHE A 114 -14.74 5.56 -11.13
C PHE A 114 -15.07 4.24 -11.84
N LEU A 115 -14.05 3.41 -12.10
CA LEU A 115 -14.25 2.08 -12.69
C LEU A 115 -15.10 1.18 -11.79
N LEU A 116 -14.87 1.17 -10.47
CA LEU A 116 -15.68 0.40 -9.52
C LEU A 116 -17.14 0.84 -9.51
N ILE A 117 -17.41 2.15 -9.43
CA ILE A 117 -18.77 2.70 -9.48
C ILE A 117 -19.45 2.32 -10.80
N TYR A 118 -18.72 2.43 -11.92
CA TYR A 118 -19.23 2.03 -13.23
C TYR A 118 -19.54 0.52 -13.30
N THR A 119 -18.72 -0.30 -12.64
CA THR A 119 -18.95 -1.75 -12.54
C THR A 119 -20.24 -2.04 -11.76
N VAL A 120 -20.46 -1.35 -10.63
CA VAL A 120 -21.69 -1.47 -9.83
C VAL A 120 -22.91 -1.01 -10.63
N TYR A 121 -22.81 0.12 -11.33
CA TYR A 121 -23.89 0.63 -12.20
C TYR A 121 -24.29 -0.39 -13.28
N GLN A 122 -23.30 -0.98 -13.97
CA GLN A 122 -23.55 -1.99 -15.01
C GLN A 122 -24.22 -3.26 -14.47
N VAL A 123 -23.93 -3.65 -13.23
CA VAL A 123 -24.61 -4.76 -12.56
C VAL A 123 -26.06 -4.38 -12.23
N MET A 124 -26.28 -3.20 -11.65
CA MET A 124 -27.62 -2.75 -11.24
C MET A 124 -28.57 -2.50 -12.43
N GLU A 125 -28.09 -1.93 -13.53
CA GLU A 125 -28.89 -1.69 -14.73
C GLU A 125 -29.39 -3.01 -15.35
N LYS A 126 -28.61 -4.09 -15.21
CA LYS A 126 -28.96 -5.42 -15.73
C LYS A 126 -29.97 -6.18 -14.88
N ASP A 127 -29.92 -6.08 -13.55
CA ASP A 127 -30.95 -6.65 -12.67
C ASP A 127 -32.33 -6.03 -12.94
N LEU A 128 -32.36 -4.75 -13.34
CA LEU A 128 -33.57 -4.05 -13.77
C LEU A 128 -34.09 -4.51 -15.16
N TYR A 129 -33.20 -4.78 -16.12
CA TYR A 129 -33.62 -5.21 -17.47
C TYR A 129 -34.08 -6.68 -17.53
N HIS A 130 -33.48 -7.57 -16.74
CA HIS A 130 -33.85 -8.99 -16.73
C HIS A 130 -35.23 -9.25 -16.09
N SER A 131 -35.69 -8.32 -15.23
CA SER A 131 -37.02 -8.28 -14.63
C SER A 131 -38.14 -7.95 -15.64
N ILE A 132 -37.82 -7.23 -16.73
CA ILE A 132 -38.85 -6.56 -17.55
C ILE A 132 -39.06 -7.22 -18.93
N ASN A 133 -38.09 -7.93 -19.51
CA ASN A 133 -38.22 -8.41 -20.89
C ASN A 133 -37.94 -9.91 -21.07
N ASN A 134 -39.03 -10.66 -21.20
CA ASN A 134 -39.08 -12.07 -21.61
C ASN A 134 -39.18 -12.23 -23.14
N ILE A 135 -38.72 -11.25 -23.93
CA ILE A 135 -38.83 -11.29 -25.40
C ILE A 135 -37.45 -11.05 -26.01
N GLN A 136 -36.88 -12.15 -26.50
CA GLN A 136 -35.65 -12.19 -27.27
C GLN A 136 -35.72 -11.24 -28.47
N TYR A 137 -34.69 -10.42 -28.63
CA TYR A 137 -34.26 -9.96 -29.95
C TYR A 137 -32.80 -10.33 -30.13
N ILE A 138 -32.49 -10.85 -31.31
CA ILE A 138 -31.17 -11.27 -31.77
C ILE A 138 -30.25 -10.04 -31.80
N LYS A 139 -29.69 -9.69 -30.65
CA LYS A 139 -28.59 -8.76 -30.44
C LYS A 139 -27.52 -9.63 -29.79
N ARG A 140 -26.33 -9.75 -30.39
CA ARG A 140 -25.19 -10.54 -29.86
C ARG A 140 -25.19 -10.41 -28.34
N VAL A 141 -25.56 -11.49 -27.66
CA VAL A 141 -25.77 -11.48 -26.21
C VAL A 141 -24.40 -11.39 -25.60
N ILE A 142 -23.99 -10.17 -25.26
CA ILE A 142 -22.77 -9.93 -24.49
C ILE A 142 -23.06 -10.45 -23.10
N ASP A 143 -22.46 -11.57 -22.74
CA ASP A 143 -22.65 -12.13 -21.42
C ASP A 143 -22.15 -11.12 -20.37
N PRO A 144 -22.95 -10.82 -19.33
CA PRO A 144 -22.56 -9.88 -18.29
C PRO A 144 -21.23 -10.24 -17.61
N SER A 145 -20.93 -11.54 -17.53
CA SER A 145 -19.65 -12.05 -17.02
C SER A 145 -18.46 -11.58 -17.84
N ASP A 146 -18.60 -11.39 -19.16
CA ASP A 146 -17.52 -10.92 -20.03
C ASP A 146 -17.22 -9.44 -19.80
N ILE A 147 -18.25 -8.60 -19.61
CA ILE A 147 -18.10 -7.18 -19.28
C ILE A 147 -17.45 -7.01 -17.90
N LEU A 148 -17.89 -7.81 -16.92
CA LEU A 148 -17.31 -7.80 -15.57
C LEU A 148 -15.84 -8.24 -15.59
N LEU A 149 -15.52 -9.30 -16.32
CA LEU A 149 -14.15 -9.77 -16.49
C LEU A 149 -13.27 -8.70 -17.15
N LEU A 150 -13.79 -8.02 -18.19
CA LEU A 150 -13.12 -6.89 -18.84
C LEU A 150 -12.81 -5.79 -17.84
N LEU A 151 -13.81 -5.32 -17.08
CA LEU A 151 -13.64 -4.23 -16.11
C LEU A 151 -12.65 -4.62 -15.01
N PHE A 152 -12.70 -5.87 -14.55
CA PHE A 152 -11.74 -6.39 -13.58
C PHE A 152 -10.31 -6.38 -14.11
N ILE A 153 -10.09 -6.90 -15.33
CA ILE A 153 -8.77 -6.88 -15.98
C ILE A 153 -8.29 -5.43 -16.17
N GLY A 154 -9.20 -4.52 -16.51
CA GLY A 154 -8.91 -3.09 -16.64
C GLY A 154 -8.46 -2.44 -15.33
N ILE A 155 -9.15 -2.74 -14.23
CA ILE A 155 -8.76 -2.29 -12.88
C ILE A 155 -7.38 -2.83 -12.49
N VAL A 156 -7.14 -4.13 -12.72
CA VAL A 156 -5.83 -4.75 -12.42
C VAL A 156 -4.73 -4.10 -13.25
N SER A 157 -4.99 -3.84 -14.53
CA SER A 157 -4.05 -3.15 -15.43
C SER A 157 -3.71 -1.76 -14.91
N LEU A 158 -4.73 -0.99 -14.53
CA LEU A 158 -4.59 0.36 -13.99
C LEU A 158 -3.83 0.38 -12.66
N LEU A 159 -4.09 -0.58 -11.77
CA LEU A 159 -3.35 -0.69 -10.51
C LEU A 159 -1.88 -1.04 -10.72
N PHE A 160 -1.56 -1.74 -11.81
CA PHE A 160 -0.19 -2.08 -12.16
C PHE A 160 0.58 -0.91 -12.79
N THR A 161 -0.02 -0.19 -13.73
CA THR A 161 0.65 0.89 -14.49
C THR A 161 0.44 2.28 -13.88
N GLY A 162 -0.74 2.55 -13.33
CA GLY A 162 -1.20 3.85 -12.84
C GLY A 162 -0.29 4.48 -11.80
N PRO A 163 0.02 3.80 -10.66
CA PRO A 163 0.84 4.39 -9.61
C PRO A 163 2.25 4.77 -10.11
N LEU A 164 2.82 3.96 -11.01
CA LEU A 164 4.16 4.22 -11.56
C LEU A 164 4.15 5.44 -12.47
N LEU A 165 3.17 5.53 -13.38
CA LEU A 165 3.02 6.67 -14.27
C LEU A 165 2.69 7.94 -13.51
N GLU A 166 1.78 7.86 -12.53
CA GLU A 166 1.42 8.98 -11.68
C GLU A 166 2.60 9.49 -10.84
N LYS A 167 3.45 8.60 -10.32
CA LYS A 167 4.68 8.99 -9.63
C LYS A 167 5.65 9.75 -10.55
N MET A 168 5.73 9.39 -11.83
CA MET A 168 6.67 9.97 -12.79
C MET A 168 6.22 11.33 -13.35
N TYR A 169 4.90 11.52 -13.49
CA TYR A 169 4.34 12.69 -14.19
C TYR A 169 3.49 13.60 -13.29
N GLY A 170 3.07 13.12 -12.13
CA GLY A 170 2.09 13.76 -11.25
C GLY A 170 0.65 13.46 -11.68
N SER A 171 -0.29 13.53 -10.73
CA SER A 171 -1.69 13.12 -10.89
C SER A 171 -2.39 13.74 -12.09
N VAL A 172 -2.27 15.06 -12.26
CA VAL A 172 -2.94 15.78 -13.35
C VAL A 172 -2.41 15.35 -14.72
N LYS A 173 -1.08 15.29 -14.90
CA LYS A 173 -0.48 14.87 -16.19
C LYS A 173 -0.75 13.41 -16.47
N PHE A 174 -0.77 12.56 -15.44
CA PHE A 174 -1.13 11.17 -15.58
C PHE A 174 -2.55 10.99 -16.12
N LEU A 175 -3.54 11.74 -15.61
CA LEU A 175 -4.91 11.69 -16.14
C LEU A 175 -4.96 12.07 -17.63
N TYR A 176 -4.27 13.13 -18.04
CA TYR A 176 -4.18 13.49 -19.46
C TYR A 176 -3.53 12.38 -20.30
N LEU A 177 -2.42 11.82 -19.83
CA LEU A 177 -1.74 10.71 -20.50
C LEU A 177 -2.59 9.45 -20.59
N PHE A 178 -3.46 9.22 -19.62
CA PHE A 178 -4.38 8.08 -19.59
C PHE A 178 -5.53 8.25 -20.59
N PHE A 179 -6.19 9.41 -20.60
CA PHE A 179 -7.37 9.63 -21.45
C PHE A 179 -7.03 9.89 -22.92
N LEU A 180 -5.93 10.58 -23.21
CA LEU A 180 -5.62 11.07 -24.55
C LEU A 180 -5.55 9.98 -25.63
N PRO A 181 -4.89 8.82 -25.41
CA PRO A 181 -4.89 7.73 -26.39
C PRO A 181 -6.29 7.16 -26.64
N GLY A 182 -7.11 6.99 -25.59
CA GLY A 182 -8.46 6.47 -25.74
C GLY A 182 -9.36 7.44 -26.49
N CYS A 183 -9.30 8.74 -26.17
CA CYS A 183 -10.08 9.77 -26.85
C CYS A 183 -9.73 9.91 -28.34
N ILE A 184 -8.47 9.73 -28.72
CA ILE A 184 -8.05 9.76 -30.14
C ILE A 184 -8.66 8.61 -30.93
N VAL A 185 -8.77 7.43 -30.31
CA VAL A 185 -9.23 6.24 -31.00
C VAL A 185 -10.74 6.03 -30.88
N PHE A 186 -11.39 6.71 -29.93
CA PHE A 186 -12.84 6.63 -29.69
C PHE A 186 -13.73 6.81 -30.94
N PRO A 187 -13.45 7.74 -31.88
CA PRO A 187 -14.26 7.88 -33.09
C PRO A 187 -14.25 6.65 -34.02
N PHE A 188 -13.28 5.75 -33.83
CA PHE A 188 -13.12 4.51 -34.61
C PHE A 188 -13.70 3.29 -33.87
N GLN A 189 -14.32 3.48 -32.71
CA GLN A 189 -14.99 2.45 -31.91
C GLN A 189 -16.52 2.54 -32.07
N ASN A 190 -17.27 1.56 -31.59
CA ASN A 190 -18.75 1.55 -31.67
C ASN A 190 -19.41 2.56 -30.69
N GLY A 191 -18.64 3.51 -30.16
CA GLY A 191 -19.13 4.64 -29.38
C GLY A 191 -19.50 4.31 -27.92
N THR A 192 -19.11 3.15 -27.39
CA THR A 192 -19.42 2.81 -26.00
C THR A 192 -18.39 3.35 -25.01
N ILE A 193 -18.85 3.75 -23.81
CA ILE A 193 -17.96 4.19 -22.71
C ILE A 193 -16.98 3.07 -22.32
N VAL A 194 -17.41 1.82 -22.44
CA VAL A 194 -16.59 0.62 -22.21
C VAL A 194 -15.40 0.63 -23.15
N GLU A 195 -15.62 0.77 -24.46
CA GLU A 195 -14.55 0.82 -25.47
C GLU A 195 -13.59 1.98 -25.26
N LEU A 196 -14.09 3.15 -24.87
CA LEU A 196 -13.26 4.30 -24.52
C LEU A 196 -12.31 3.97 -23.38
N LEU A 197 -12.82 3.38 -22.29
CA LEU A 197 -12.03 3.02 -21.13
C LEU A 197 -10.95 1.99 -21.46
N PHE A 198 -11.27 0.98 -22.28
CA PHE A 198 -10.26 0.02 -22.73
C PHE A 198 -9.25 0.62 -23.69
N GLY A 199 -9.64 1.60 -24.52
CA GLY A 199 -8.71 2.41 -25.30
C GLY A 199 -7.73 3.17 -24.40
N CYS A 200 -8.23 3.82 -23.34
CA CYS A 200 -7.40 4.52 -22.35
C CYS A 200 -6.43 3.57 -21.64
N ILE A 201 -6.91 2.41 -21.18
CA ILE A 201 -6.09 1.39 -20.51
C ILE A 201 -5.01 0.87 -21.47
N SER A 202 -5.40 0.48 -22.69
CA SER A 202 -4.49 -0.01 -23.73
C SER A 202 -3.41 1.01 -24.09
N GLY A 203 -3.80 2.30 -24.18
CA GLY A 203 -2.86 3.40 -24.39
C GLY A 203 -1.93 3.65 -23.21
N SER A 204 -2.43 3.55 -21.98
CA SER A 204 -1.60 3.68 -20.78
C SER A 204 -0.54 2.57 -20.68
N ILE A 205 -0.91 1.34 -21.06
CA ILE A 205 0.03 0.22 -21.11
C ILE A 205 1.06 0.45 -22.23
N GLY A 206 0.61 0.88 -23.42
CA GLY A 206 1.50 1.23 -24.54
C GLY A 206 2.51 2.32 -24.17
N PHE A 207 2.05 3.36 -23.46
CA PHE A 207 2.91 4.43 -22.96
C PHE A 207 3.95 3.90 -21.96
N TYR A 208 3.52 3.06 -21.03
CA TYR A 208 4.42 2.44 -20.08
C TYR A 208 5.45 1.51 -20.74
N LEU A 209 5.03 0.71 -21.73
CA LEU A 209 5.92 -0.11 -22.55
C LEU A 209 6.95 0.75 -23.28
N GLY A 210 6.53 1.85 -23.91
CA GLY A 210 7.44 2.77 -24.57
C GLY A 210 8.50 3.34 -23.63
N LEU A 211 8.14 3.66 -22.37
CA LEU A 211 9.11 4.05 -21.35
C LEU A 211 10.10 2.94 -20.99
N THR A 212 9.66 1.67 -20.97
CA THR A 212 10.56 0.52 -20.76
C THR A 212 11.54 0.34 -21.92
N VAL A 213 11.08 0.48 -23.17
CA VAL A 213 11.91 0.36 -24.38
C VAL A 213 12.97 1.45 -24.44
N LEU A 214 12.56 2.69 -24.16
CA LEU A 214 13.47 3.85 -24.16
C LEU A 214 14.44 3.85 -22.97
N ARG A 215 14.38 2.85 -22.08
CA ARG A 215 15.21 2.70 -20.86
C ARG A 215 15.31 4.00 -20.05
N ARG A 216 14.25 4.80 -20.01
CA ARG A 216 14.25 6.05 -19.25
C ARG A 216 14.29 5.72 -17.75
N ARG A 217 15.35 6.22 -17.07
CA ARG A 217 15.76 5.87 -15.69
C ARG A 217 14.59 5.81 -14.70
N GLY A 218 14.52 4.72 -13.93
CA GLY A 218 13.57 4.53 -12.81
C GLY A 218 12.77 3.23 -12.83
N ILE A 219 12.72 2.54 -13.98
CA ILE A 219 12.06 1.23 -14.11
C ILE A 219 13.12 0.13 -13.97
N THR A 220 12.96 -0.73 -12.97
CA THR A 220 13.88 -1.86 -12.73
C THR A 220 13.67 -2.95 -13.80
N LEU A 221 14.78 -3.34 -14.47
CA LEU A 221 14.83 -4.33 -15.55
C LEU A 221 14.12 -5.66 -15.23
N ASN A 222 14.14 -6.11 -13.98
CA ASN A 222 13.55 -7.39 -13.55
C ASN A 222 12.03 -7.48 -13.73
N LYS A 223 11.32 -6.37 -13.94
CA LYS A 223 9.84 -6.39 -14.13
C LYS A 223 9.40 -6.16 -15.58
N VAL A 224 10.31 -5.81 -16.48
CA VAL A 224 9.98 -5.47 -17.88
C VAL A 224 9.35 -6.66 -18.60
N TRP A 225 9.92 -7.86 -18.48
CA TRP A 225 9.36 -9.07 -19.07
C TRP A 225 7.97 -9.43 -18.53
N MET A 226 7.68 -9.16 -17.25
CA MET A 226 6.34 -9.34 -16.69
C MET A 226 5.34 -8.36 -17.29
N ILE A 227 5.74 -7.12 -17.57
CA ILE A 227 4.87 -6.09 -18.17
C ILE A 227 4.55 -6.44 -19.62
N TRP A 228 5.56 -6.86 -20.38
CA TRP A 228 5.38 -7.34 -21.75
C TRP A 228 4.52 -8.61 -21.79
N GLY A 229 4.77 -9.57 -20.89
CA GLY A 229 3.95 -10.77 -20.75
C GLY A 229 2.51 -10.45 -20.37
N TYR A 230 2.30 -9.49 -19.45
CA TYR A 230 0.96 -9.03 -19.06
C TYR A 230 0.23 -8.34 -20.21
N PHE A 231 0.92 -7.51 -21.00
CA PHE A 231 0.33 -6.86 -22.16
C PHE A 231 -0.02 -7.86 -23.27
N CYS A 232 0.86 -8.82 -23.56
CA CYS A 232 0.58 -9.89 -24.50
C CYS A 232 -0.58 -10.77 -24.02
N PHE A 233 -0.65 -11.07 -22.72
CA PHE A 233 -1.75 -11.80 -22.13
C PHE A 233 -3.06 -11.00 -22.19
N TYR A 234 -3.03 -9.72 -21.86
CA TYR A 234 -4.16 -8.79 -21.98
C TYR A 234 -4.71 -8.77 -23.42
N LEU A 235 -3.84 -8.58 -24.41
CA LEU A 235 -4.23 -8.61 -25.83
C LEU A 235 -4.71 -9.98 -26.28
N ALA A 236 -4.08 -11.07 -25.84
CA ALA A 236 -4.49 -12.43 -26.18
C ALA A 236 -5.85 -12.78 -25.58
N LEU A 237 -6.14 -12.35 -24.34
CA LEU A 237 -7.43 -12.52 -23.70
C LEU A 237 -8.50 -11.71 -24.42
N PHE A 238 -8.19 -10.47 -24.81
CA PHE A 238 -9.05 -9.64 -25.64
C PHE A 238 -9.30 -10.24 -27.03
N TYR A 239 -8.28 -10.82 -27.67
CA TYR A 239 -8.42 -11.40 -29.00
C TYR A 239 -9.16 -12.74 -28.98
N TYR A 240 -8.83 -13.63 -28.02
CA TYR A 240 -9.32 -15.01 -27.99
C TYR A 240 -10.70 -15.15 -27.34
N LYS A 241 -10.98 -14.42 -26.24
CA LYS A 241 -12.29 -14.45 -25.58
C LYS A 241 -13.26 -13.42 -26.15
N ILE A 242 -12.74 -12.30 -26.63
CA ILE A 242 -13.50 -11.06 -26.86
C ILE A 242 -13.35 -10.55 -28.31
N GLY A 243 -12.57 -11.21 -29.18
CA GLY A 243 -12.40 -10.82 -30.59
C GLY A 243 -13.69 -10.86 -31.44
N VAL A 244 -14.78 -11.38 -30.85
CA VAL A 244 -16.14 -11.34 -31.41
C VAL A 244 -16.92 -10.08 -30.97
N LEU A 245 -16.50 -9.42 -29.90
CA LEU A 245 -17.18 -8.28 -29.26
C LEU A 245 -16.57 -6.92 -29.62
N PHE A 246 -15.24 -6.86 -29.79
CA PHE A 246 -14.53 -5.63 -30.12
C PHE A 246 -13.58 -5.83 -31.29
N ASP A 247 -13.51 -4.82 -32.16
CA ASP A 247 -12.44 -4.75 -33.14
C ASP A 247 -11.10 -4.55 -32.38
N PRO A 248 -10.11 -5.45 -32.53
CA PRO A 248 -8.81 -5.28 -31.90
C PRO A 248 -8.03 -4.06 -32.43
N PHE A 249 -8.35 -3.57 -33.63
CA PHE A 249 -7.63 -2.46 -34.27
C PHE A 249 -7.62 -1.18 -33.42
N PRO A 250 -8.75 -0.71 -32.86
CA PRO A 250 -8.78 0.38 -31.90
C PRO A 250 -7.84 0.21 -30.69
N LEU A 251 -7.82 -0.95 -30.05
CA LEU A 251 -7.02 -1.17 -28.84
C LEU A 251 -5.52 -1.17 -29.15
N ILE A 252 -5.13 -1.80 -30.26
CA ILE A 252 -3.76 -1.81 -30.76
C ILE A 252 -3.32 -0.38 -31.14
N SER A 253 -4.18 0.36 -31.84
CA SER A 253 -3.91 1.74 -32.23
C SER A 253 -3.70 2.63 -31.00
N ALA A 254 -4.53 2.49 -29.96
CA ALA A 254 -4.39 3.22 -28.71
C ALA A 254 -3.05 2.90 -28.02
N SER A 255 -2.63 1.63 -27.99
CA SER A 255 -1.32 1.24 -27.48
C SER A 255 -0.17 1.84 -28.28
N ILE A 256 -0.25 1.87 -29.60
CA ILE A 256 0.77 2.48 -30.47
C ILE A 256 0.85 3.98 -30.20
N ILE A 257 -0.28 4.68 -30.10
CA ILE A 257 -0.31 6.10 -29.75
C ILE A 257 0.33 6.33 -28.38
N GLY A 258 -0.01 5.51 -27.38
CA GLY A 258 0.64 5.54 -26.07
C GLY A 258 2.15 5.37 -26.17
N LEU A 259 2.62 4.37 -26.90
CA LEU A 259 4.03 4.11 -27.11
C LEU A 259 4.72 5.31 -27.77
N LEU A 260 4.12 5.89 -28.81
CA LEU A 260 4.66 7.07 -29.46
C LEU A 260 4.75 8.26 -28.49
N LEU A 261 3.70 8.53 -27.71
CA LEU A 261 3.69 9.59 -26.70
C LEU A 261 4.84 9.47 -25.70
N SER A 262 5.26 8.25 -25.36
CA SER A 262 6.39 8.02 -24.45
C SER A 262 7.72 8.58 -24.98
N ILE A 263 7.88 8.69 -26.31
CA ILE A 263 9.05 9.25 -26.97
C ILE A 263 9.12 10.76 -26.69
N TRP A 264 7.99 11.45 -26.85
CA TRP A 264 7.89 12.92 -26.75
C TRP A 264 7.87 13.41 -25.30
N ILE A 265 7.31 12.62 -24.37
CA ILE A 265 7.00 13.09 -23.02
C ILE A 265 8.11 12.68 -22.04
N LYS A 266 8.97 13.63 -21.68
CA LYS A 266 10.09 13.43 -20.74
C LYS A 266 9.59 13.30 -19.30
N PRO A 267 10.07 12.31 -18.51
CA PRO A 267 9.68 12.15 -17.11
C PRO A 267 10.16 13.33 -16.26
N LYS A 268 9.36 13.74 -15.28
CA LYS A 268 9.73 14.82 -14.35
C LYS A 268 10.68 14.22 -13.31
N VAL A 269 11.96 14.58 -13.36
CA VAL A 269 12.96 14.08 -12.42
C VAL A 269 12.77 14.79 -11.08
N HIS A 270 12.30 14.08 -10.06
CA HIS A 270 12.57 14.46 -8.67
C HIS A 270 13.84 13.75 -8.25
N VAL A 271 14.96 14.46 -8.33
CA VAL A 271 16.20 14.07 -7.66
C VAL A 271 15.95 14.24 -6.17
N VAL A 272 15.59 13.16 -5.48
CA VAL A 272 15.78 13.10 -4.03
C VAL A 272 17.26 12.79 -3.86
N LYS A 273 18.06 13.82 -3.53
CA LYS A 273 19.39 13.64 -2.97
C LYS A 273 19.25 13.12 -1.54
#